data_AF-A0A235ESM8-F1
#
_entry.id   AF-A0A235ESM8-F1
#
_cell.length_a   1.000
_cell.length_b   1.000
_cell.length_c   1.000
_cell.angle_alpha   90.00
_cell.angle_beta   90.00
_cell.angle_gamma   90.00
#
_symmetry.space_group_name_H-M   'P 1'
#
loop_
_entity.id
_entity.type
_entity.pdbx_description
1 polymer ?
#
loop_
_entity_poly.entity_id
_entity_poly.type
_entity_poly.pdbx_seq_one_letter_code
_entity_poly.pdbx_strand_id
1 'polypeptide(L)'
;MGLAACGQPTVSDRIGEQARNSGMVDMARAAEFAWTQVRIYTPYSARHAVCKDLGELAPDCLQESPASVAEGEFLLAFINEGKGARYESHRRSNGHFLYHTGVLALQRHEAVLDVVPYRSARQGSAFYLKPRPPGPR
;
A
#
# COMPACT_ATOMS: atom_id res chain seq x y z
N MET A 1 17.11 23.49 21.24
CA MET A 1 16.97 23.59 19.77
C MET A 1 17.47 22.28 19.17
N GLY A 2 16.63 21.24 19.13
CA GLY A 2 17.00 19.94 18.58
C GLY A 2 16.44 19.81 17.16
N LEU A 3 17.33 19.73 16.17
CA LEU A 3 16.99 19.56 14.76
C LEU A 3 16.37 18.17 14.55
N ALA A 4 15.07 18.11 14.31
CA ALA A 4 14.43 16.89 13.82
C ALA A 4 14.93 16.64 12.39
N ALA A 5 15.64 15.53 12.21
CA ALA A 5 15.89 14.98 10.88
C ALA A 5 14.56 14.49 10.31
N CYS A 6 13.78 15.39 9.73
CA CYS A 6 12.59 15.02 8.98
C CYS A 6 13.06 14.33 7.69
N GLY A 7 13.16 13.00 7.74
CA GLY A 7 13.27 12.19 6.53
C GLY A 7 12.11 12.50 5.57
N GLN A 8 12.32 12.31 4.28
CA GLN A 8 11.25 12.49 3.30
C GLN A 8 10.06 11.59 3.64
N PRO A 9 8.80 12.07 3.52
CA PRO A 9 7.62 11.26 3.79
C PRO A 9 7.60 9.98 2.95
N THR A 10 7.42 8.84 3.61
CA THR A 10 7.27 7.55 2.94
C THR A 10 5.96 7.48 2.16
N VAL A 11 5.80 6.48 1.29
CA VAL A 11 4.50 6.23 0.64
C VAL A 11 3.40 6.02 1.68
N SER A 12 3.69 5.29 2.77
CA SER A 12 2.74 5.07 3.86
C SER A 12 2.31 6.37 4.52
N ASP A 13 3.24 7.30 4.77
CA ASP A 13 2.92 8.57 5.41
C ASP A 13 2.00 9.42 4.54
N ARG A 14 2.26 9.45 3.22
CA ARG A 14 1.42 10.17 2.26
C ARG A 14 0.02 9.55 2.13
N ILE A 15 -0.09 8.22 2.17
CA ILE A 15 -1.40 7.53 2.24
C ILE A 15 -2.15 7.97 3.50
N GLY A 16 -1.48 7.97 4.66
CA GLY A 16 -2.09 8.38 5.92
C GLY A 16 -2.51 9.84 5.95
N GLU A 17 -1.70 10.72 5.36
CA GLU A 17 -2.04 12.15 5.22
C GLU A 17 -3.30 12.34 4.36
N GLN A 18 -3.35 11.72 3.18
CA GLN A 18 -4.55 11.75 2.33
C GLN A 18 -5.77 11.19 3.07
N ALA A 19 -5.63 10.05 3.73
CA ALA A 19 -6.73 9.42 4.45
C ALA A 19 -7.35 10.33 5.52
N ARG A 20 -6.52 11.11 6.22
CA ARG A 20 -6.97 12.04 7.27
C ARG A 20 -7.62 13.31 6.71
N ASN A 21 -7.23 13.74 5.51
CA ASN A 21 -7.56 15.07 5.00
C ASN A 21 -8.55 15.10 3.83
N SER A 22 -8.65 14.06 3.00
CA SER A 22 -9.43 14.09 1.75
C SER A 22 -10.59 13.10 1.66
N GLY A 23 -10.77 12.19 2.63
CA GLY A 23 -11.81 11.16 2.56
C GLY A 23 -11.61 10.12 1.43
N MET A 24 -10.53 10.25 0.66
CA MET A 24 -10.09 9.34 -0.37
C MET A 24 -8.55 9.32 -0.40
N VAL A 25 -7.98 8.22 -0.89
CA VAL A 25 -6.55 8.07 -1.16
C VAL A 25 -6.36 7.78 -2.64
N ASP A 26 -5.59 8.64 -3.31
CA ASP A 26 -5.06 8.41 -4.65
C ASP A 26 -3.62 7.86 -4.52
N MET A 27 -3.45 6.58 -4.84
CA MET A 27 -2.16 5.90 -4.76
C MET A 27 -1.15 6.45 -5.76
N ALA A 28 -1.60 6.96 -6.91
CA ALA A 28 -0.73 7.54 -7.93
C ALA A 28 -0.06 8.84 -7.43
N ARG A 29 -0.75 9.57 -6.54
CA ARG A 29 -0.22 10.74 -5.82
C ARG A 29 0.58 10.36 -4.58
N ALA A 30 0.25 9.26 -3.91
CA ALA A 30 1.03 8.79 -2.76
C ALA A 30 2.38 8.19 -3.17
N ALA A 31 2.47 7.59 -4.36
CA ALA A 31 3.67 6.99 -4.91
C ALA A 31 4.10 7.71 -6.19
N GLU A 32 4.83 8.81 -6.02
CA GLU A 32 5.33 9.72 -7.07
C GLU A 32 6.58 9.17 -7.78
N PHE A 33 6.48 7.95 -8.27
CA PHE A 33 7.47 7.32 -9.13
C PHE A 33 6.77 6.51 -10.22
N ALA A 34 7.52 6.04 -11.20
CA ALA A 34 6.96 5.27 -12.30
C ALA A 34 6.53 3.87 -11.82
N TRP A 35 5.26 3.55 -12.01
CA TRP A 35 4.66 2.23 -11.80
C TRP A 35 3.37 2.12 -12.62
N THR A 36 2.96 0.92 -12.96
CA THR A 36 1.74 0.62 -13.74
C THR A 36 0.69 -0.09 -12.88
N GLN A 37 1.14 -0.93 -11.96
CA GLN A 37 0.28 -1.70 -11.06
C GLN A 37 0.83 -1.71 -9.64
N VAL A 38 -0.04 -1.79 -8.63
CA VAL A 38 0.34 -2.09 -7.25
C VAL A 38 -0.31 -3.38 -6.79
N ARG A 39 0.47 -4.24 -6.12
CA ARG A 39 0.01 -5.42 -5.38
C ARG A 39 0.16 -5.14 -3.90
N ILE A 40 -0.90 -5.36 -3.12
CA ILE A 40 -0.93 -5.10 -1.70
C ILE A 40 -1.10 -6.44 -0.99
N TYR A 41 -0.11 -6.81 -0.17
CA TYR A 41 -0.07 -8.07 0.58
C TYR A 41 -0.35 -7.83 2.05
N THR A 42 -1.06 -8.78 2.68
CA THR A 42 -1.48 -8.70 4.08
C THR A 42 -0.31 -8.87 5.04
N PRO A 43 -0.48 -8.48 6.32
CA PRO A 43 0.40 -8.92 7.39
C PRO A 43 0.69 -10.43 7.32
N TYR A 44 1.90 -10.82 7.72
CA TYR A 44 2.40 -12.20 7.74
C TYR A 44 2.59 -12.87 6.38
N SER A 45 2.38 -12.16 5.25
CA SER A 45 2.71 -12.72 3.94
C SER A 45 4.20 -13.04 3.86
N ALA A 46 4.54 -14.28 3.49
CA ALA A 46 5.92 -14.72 3.39
C ALA A 46 6.51 -14.36 2.02
N ARG A 47 7.82 -14.07 1.95
CA ARG A 47 8.53 -13.74 0.70
C ARG A 47 8.24 -14.72 -0.43
N HIS A 48 8.28 -16.02 -0.14
CA HIS A 48 8.04 -17.04 -1.16
C HIS A 48 6.64 -16.93 -1.79
N ALA A 49 5.62 -16.57 -1.00
CA ALA A 49 4.26 -16.39 -1.48
C ALA A 49 4.13 -15.10 -2.30
N VAL A 50 4.76 -14.02 -1.84
CA VAL A 50 4.84 -12.74 -2.58
C VAL A 50 5.53 -12.94 -3.93
N CYS A 51 6.70 -13.57 -3.96
CA CYS A 51 7.46 -13.76 -5.20
C CYS A 51 6.81 -14.77 -6.15
N LYS A 52 6.10 -15.77 -5.61
CA LYS A 52 5.29 -16.68 -6.43
C LYS A 52 4.13 -15.94 -7.11
N ASP A 53 3.48 -15.00 -6.42
CA ASP A 53 2.41 -14.18 -7.00
C ASP A 53 2.93 -13.18 -8.04
N LEU A 54 4.08 -12.56 -7.78
CA LEU A 54 4.67 -11.59 -8.71
C LEU A 54 5.23 -12.25 -9.98
N GLY A 55 5.85 -13.42 -9.86
CA GLY A 55 6.42 -14.14 -11.00
C GLY A 55 7.32 -13.26 -11.87
N GLU A 56 7.07 -13.26 -13.18
CA GLU A 56 7.84 -12.49 -14.17
C GLU A 56 7.68 -10.97 -14.03
N LEU A 57 6.67 -10.49 -13.30
CA LEU A 57 6.48 -9.04 -13.06
C LEU A 57 7.56 -8.46 -12.14
N ALA A 58 8.23 -9.29 -11.34
CA ALA A 58 9.30 -8.90 -10.45
C ALA A 58 10.39 -10.00 -10.39
N PRO A 59 11.24 -10.11 -11.43
CA PRO A 59 12.23 -11.19 -11.53
C PRO A 59 13.22 -11.21 -10.35
N ASP A 60 13.53 -10.04 -9.78
CA ASP A 60 14.45 -9.87 -8.65
C ASP A 60 13.75 -9.94 -7.26
N CYS A 61 12.51 -10.43 -7.20
CA CYS A 61 11.72 -10.41 -5.97
C CYS A 61 12.38 -11.15 -4.80
N LEU A 62 13.08 -12.28 -5.05
CA LEU A 62 13.67 -13.07 -3.96
C LEU A 62 14.83 -12.32 -3.28
N GLN A 63 15.46 -11.40 -3.99
CA GLN A 63 16.56 -10.56 -3.55
C GLN A 63 16.04 -9.29 -2.87
N GLU A 64 14.99 -8.68 -3.43
CA GLU A 64 14.54 -7.34 -3.02
C GLU A 64 13.38 -7.33 -2.02
N SER A 65 12.47 -8.31 -2.05
CA SER A 65 11.32 -8.35 -1.14
C SER A 65 11.75 -8.64 0.30
N PRO A 66 11.08 -8.06 1.32
CA PRO A 66 11.30 -8.47 2.71
C PRO A 66 11.01 -9.97 2.91
N ALA A 67 11.63 -10.58 3.94
CA ALA A 67 11.49 -12.00 4.24
C ALA A 67 10.04 -12.38 4.62
N SER A 68 9.37 -11.48 5.33
CA SER A 68 7.95 -11.55 5.65
C SER A 68 7.39 -10.15 5.89
N VAL A 69 6.08 -10.01 5.77
CA VAL A 69 5.36 -8.79 6.13
C VAL A 69 5.09 -8.79 7.63
N ALA A 70 5.51 -7.73 8.31
CA ALA A 70 5.37 -7.62 9.77
C ALA A 70 3.90 -7.55 10.21
N GLU A 71 3.65 -7.88 11.48
CA GLU A 71 2.36 -7.63 12.10
C GLU A 71 2.01 -6.14 12.04
N GLY A 72 0.74 -5.85 11.70
CA GLY A 72 0.26 -4.47 11.61
C GLY A 72 0.77 -3.71 10.38
N GLU A 73 1.50 -4.36 9.47
CA GLU A 73 1.97 -3.78 8.22
C GLU A 73 1.39 -4.50 6.99
N PHE A 74 1.36 -3.78 5.88
CA PHE A 74 1.09 -4.31 4.55
C PHE A 74 2.33 -4.10 3.69
N LEU A 75 2.55 -4.97 2.72
CA LEU A 75 3.59 -4.77 1.71
C LEU A 75 2.96 -4.29 0.42
N LEU A 76 3.45 -3.17 -0.10
CA LEU A 76 3.03 -2.58 -1.37
C LEU A 76 4.14 -2.87 -2.38
N ALA A 77 3.87 -3.74 -3.34
CA ALA A 77 4.76 -3.97 -4.48
C ALA A 77 4.26 -3.17 -5.68
N PHE A 78 4.93 -2.05 -5.97
CA PHE A 78 4.67 -1.20 -7.11
C PHE A 78 5.44 -1.71 -8.32
N ILE A 79 4.73 -2.32 -9.25
CA ILE A 79 5.28 -2.93 -10.46
C ILE A 79 5.44 -1.86 -11.53
N ASN A 80 6.59 -1.86 -12.19
CA ASN A 80 6.85 -1.09 -13.39
C ASN A 80 7.19 -2.08 -14.51
N GLU A 81 6.26 -2.24 -15.47
CA GLU A 81 6.39 -3.23 -16.54
C GLU A 81 7.77 -3.15 -17.23
N GLY A 82 8.46 -4.28 -17.26
CA GLY A 82 9.81 -4.40 -17.83
C GLY A 82 10.95 -3.79 -16.99
N LYS A 83 10.67 -3.24 -15.80
CA LYS A 83 11.66 -2.61 -14.90
C LYS A 83 11.67 -3.16 -13.47
N GLY A 84 10.83 -4.14 -13.15
CA GLY A 84 10.76 -4.79 -11.84
C GLY A 84 9.72 -4.15 -10.90
N ALA A 85 9.87 -4.40 -9.60
CA ALA A 85 8.95 -3.93 -8.58
C ALA A 85 9.67 -3.18 -7.46
N ARG A 86 9.06 -2.08 -6.99
CA ARG A 86 9.50 -1.36 -5.81
C ARG A 86 8.64 -1.75 -4.62
N TYR A 87 9.29 -2.13 -3.52
CA TYR A 87 8.64 -2.58 -2.31
C TYR A 87 8.59 -1.47 -1.26
N GLU A 88 7.40 -1.17 -0.77
CA GLU A 88 7.17 -0.19 0.28
C GLU A 88 6.40 -0.84 1.43
N SER A 89 6.83 -0.60 2.67
CA SER A 89 6.03 -1.00 3.83
C SER A 89 4.94 0.04 4.09
N HIS A 90 3.76 -0.44 4.48
CA HIS A 90 2.66 0.41 4.90
C HIS A 90 2.11 0.03 6.26
N ARG A 91 2.11 0.99 7.17
CA ARG A 91 1.59 0.80 8.53
C ARG A 91 0.07 0.91 8.55
N ARG A 92 -0.59 -0.04 9.22
CA ARG A 92 -2.05 -0.01 9.45
C ARG A 92 -2.53 1.30 10.08
N SER A 93 -1.70 1.97 10.89
CA SER A 93 -2.01 3.27 11.50
C SER A 93 -2.13 4.43 10.50
N ASN A 94 -1.60 4.26 9.29
CA ASN A 94 -1.76 5.19 8.18
C ASN A 94 -2.90 4.78 7.22
N GLY A 95 -3.67 3.75 7.57
CA GLY A 95 -4.81 3.27 6.80
C GLY A 95 -4.82 1.75 6.72
N HIS A 96 -5.96 1.13 7.00
CA HIS A 96 -6.10 -0.32 6.95
C HIS A 96 -6.77 -0.72 5.64
N PHE A 97 -6.08 -1.41 4.75
CA PHE A 97 -6.69 -1.91 3.50
C PHE A 97 -7.75 -2.98 3.78
N LEU A 98 -9.01 -2.71 3.42
CA LEU A 98 -10.10 -3.69 3.52
C LEU A 98 -10.14 -4.54 2.25
N TYR A 99 -9.53 -5.72 2.31
CA TYR A 99 -9.79 -6.79 1.35
C TYR A 99 -9.78 -8.13 2.08
N HIS A 100 -10.64 -9.04 1.64
CA HIS A 100 -11.09 -10.13 2.50
C HIS A 100 -10.21 -11.37 2.41
N THR A 101 -9.42 -11.53 1.34
CA THR A 101 -8.45 -12.62 1.17
C THR A 101 -7.40 -12.26 0.11
N GLY A 102 -6.18 -12.80 0.27
CA GLY A 102 -5.19 -12.87 -0.80
C GLY A 102 -4.38 -11.60 -1.02
N VAL A 103 -4.39 -11.10 -2.26
CA VAL A 103 -3.60 -9.96 -2.73
C VAL A 103 -4.54 -8.98 -3.41
N LEU A 104 -4.54 -7.73 -2.97
CA LEU A 104 -5.26 -6.68 -3.67
C LEU A 104 -4.38 -6.14 -4.80
N ALA A 105 -4.88 -6.22 -6.04
CA ALA A 105 -4.21 -5.71 -7.23
C ALA A 105 -4.96 -4.49 -7.77
N LEU A 106 -4.26 -3.38 -7.99
CA LEU A 106 -4.83 -2.16 -8.55
C LEU A 106 -3.97 -1.64 -9.70
N GLN A 107 -4.60 -1.32 -10.83
CA GLN A 107 -3.95 -0.58 -11.92
C GLN A 107 -3.78 0.89 -11.51
N ARG A 108 -2.71 1.55 -11.94
CA ARG A 108 -2.39 2.93 -11.52
C ARG A 108 -3.55 3.89 -11.72
N HIS A 109 -4.25 3.78 -12.84
CA HIS A 109 -5.37 4.67 -13.17
C HIS A 109 -6.66 4.39 -12.37
N GLU A 110 -6.75 3.23 -11.71
CA GLU A 110 -7.90 2.81 -10.88
C GLU A 110 -7.53 2.74 -9.40
N ALA A 111 -6.29 3.07 -9.02
CA ALA A 111 -5.76 2.92 -7.67
C ALA A 111 -6.21 4.06 -6.74
N VAL A 112 -7.52 4.26 -6.70
CA VAL A 112 -8.22 5.20 -5.82
C VAL A 112 -8.99 4.40 -4.77
N LEU A 113 -8.81 4.79 -3.51
CA LEU A 113 -9.40 4.13 -2.36
C LEU A 113 -10.34 5.10 -1.64
N ASP A 114 -11.53 4.64 -1.29
CA ASP A 114 -12.42 5.33 -0.38
C ASP A 114 -11.97 5.15 1.07
N VAL A 115 -12.00 6.24 1.84
CA VAL A 115 -11.71 6.22 3.27
C VAL A 115 -13.00 5.96 4.04
N VAL A 116 -13.06 4.84 4.73
CA VAL A 116 -14.21 4.45 5.56
C VAL A 116 -13.82 4.62 7.03
N PRO A 117 -14.52 5.45 7.81
CA PRO A 117 -14.17 5.68 9.21
C PRO A 117 -14.42 4.43 10.07
N TYR A 118 -13.46 4.11 10.95
CA TYR A 118 -13.65 3.08 11.97
C TYR A 118 -14.47 3.67 13.13
N ARG A 119 -15.76 3.30 13.25
CA ARG A 119 -16.54 3.61 14.46
C ARG A 119 -16.19 2.61 15.56
N SER A 120 -15.09 2.82 16.28
CA SER A 120 -14.86 2.14 17.56
C SER A 120 -14.33 3.12 18.59
N ALA A 121 -15.03 3.24 19.71
CA ALA A 121 -14.80 4.20 20.78
C ALA A 121 -13.47 4.03 21.56
N ARG A 122 -12.60 3.08 21.16
CA ARG A 122 -11.39 2.71 21.93
C ARG A 122 -10.06 2.77 21.16
N GLN A 123 -10.08 2.98 19.85
CA GLN A 123 -8.84 3.06 19.06
C GLN A 123 -8.92 4.33 18.20
N GLY A 124 -8.07 5.31 18.50
CA GLY A 124 -8.04 6.60 17.82
C GLY A 124 -7.97 6.44 16.29
N SER A 125 -8.60 7.38 15.58
CA SER A 125 -8.54 7.65 14.14
C SER A 125 -7.96 6.54 13.24
N ALA A 126 -8.52 5.33 13.34
CA ALA A 126 -8.25 4.26 12.40
C ALA A 126 -9.22 4.45 11.24
N PHE A 127 -8.71 4.41 10.02
CA PHE A 127 -9.54 4.46 8.82
C PHE A 127 -9.26 3.24 7.97
N TYR A 128 -10.30 2.75 7.32
CA TYR A 128 -10.20 1.70 6.34
C TYR A 128 -10.05 2.29 4.94
N LEU A 129 -9.24 1.65 4.12
CA LEU A 129 -9.04 1.97 2.72
C LEU A 129 -9.70 0.88 1.89
N LYS A 130 -10.77 1.23 1.18
CA LYS A 130 -11.51 0.32 0.33
C LYS A 130 -11.29 0.71 -1.14
N PRO A 131 -10.91 -0.21 -2.04
CA PRO A 131 -10.91 0.05 -3.47
C PRO A 131 -12.22 0.67 -3.92
N ARG A 132 -12.12 1.84 -4.56
CA ARG A 132 -13.28 2.45 -5.20
C ARG A 132 -13.68 1.54 -6.37
N PRO A 133 -14.95 1.14 -6.48
CA PRO A 133 -15.39 0.36 -7.63
C PRO A 133 -15.17 1.17 -8.92
N PRO A 134 -14.87 0.50 -10.05
CA PRO A 134 -14.76 1.18 -11.33
C PRO A 134 -16.06 1.94 -11.62
N GLY A 135 -15.94 3.20 -12.04
CA GLY A 135 -17.10 4.01 -12.41
C GLY A 135 -17.87 3.37 -13.58
N PRO A 136 -19.16 3.68 -13.74
CA PRO A 136 -19.90 3.27 -14.93
C PRO A 136 -19.19 3.84 -16.17
N ARG A 137 -18.93 2.97 -17.14
CA ARG A 137 -18.40 3.35 -18.47
C ARG A 137 -19.47 4.04 -19.31
#